data_AF-A0A9E6TIM4-F1
#
_entry.id   AF-A0A9E6TIM4-F1
#
_cell.length_a   1.000
_cell.length_b   1.000
_cell.length_c   1.000
_cell.angle_alpha   90.00
_cell.angle_beta   90.00
_cell.angle_gamma   90.00
#
_symmetry.space_group_name_H-M   'P 1'
#
loop_
_entity.id
_entity.type
_entity.pdbx_description
1 polymer ?
#
loop_
_entity_poly.entity_id
_entity_poly.type
_entity_poly.pdbx_seq_one_letter_code
_entity_poly.pdbx_strand_id
1 'polypeptide(L)'
;MRRRGAQYWLWTNSRLALHSHEEVLNNGWQIEVQVRVSPAGVTQVFVGVYTQEGRALAEEFHDRGDEVCCALSLRWGAQRAREIVLDHQVFVAPHRTQCVLSTVVTDPLLLALRRMDMNEGERLKLKAADAWSEYLEAKAAVLALMRRTRIDPDVWADSKARLQQAIDRRVCIQRAYLR
;
A
#
# COMPACT_ATOMS: atom_id res chain seq x y z
N MET A 1 11.81 8.21 -13.13
CA MET A 1 11.38 8.91 -14.37
C MET A 1 10.14 8.20 -14.91
N ARG A 2 9.07 8.92 -15.27
CA ARG A 2 7.81 8.32 -15.76
C ARG A 2 7.97 7.77 -17.18
N ARG A 3 7.47 6.57 -17.44
CA ARG A 3 7.43 5.93 -18.75
C ARG A 3 6.06 6.21 -19.37
N ARG A 4 6.01 7.26 -20.20
CA ARG A 4 4.79 7.75 -20.86
C ARG A 4 4.27 6.76 -21.89
N GLY A 5 2.97 6.50 -21.87
CA GLY A 5 2.26 5.69 -22.84
C GLY A 5 1.73 6.52 -24.03
N ALA A 6 1.04 5.83 -24.93
CA ALA A 6 0.52 6.43 -26.16
C ALA A 6 -0.53 7.51 -25.90
N GLN A 7 -1.34 7.36 -24.84
CA GLN A 7 -2.40 8.30 -24.48
C GLN A 7 -1.83 9.67 -24.11
N TYR A 8 -0.74 9.70 -23.34
CA TYR A 8 -0.02 10.94 -23.03
C TYR A 8 0.48 11.63 -24.31
N TRP A 9 1.11 10.88 -25.22
CA TRP A 9 1.69 11.45 -26.44
C TRP A 9 0.64 11.93 -27.44
N LEU A 10 -0.50 11.25 -27.51
CA LEU A 10 -1.63 11.68 -28.34
C LEU A 10 -2.25 12.97 -27.80
N TRP A 11 -2.30 13.10 -26.48
CA TRP A 11 -2.90 14.27 -25.84
C TRP A 11 -1.94 15.47 -25.82
N THR A 12 -0.66 15.31 -25.47
CA THR A 12 0.25 16.42 -25.14
C THR A 12 0.36 17.49 -26.25
N ASN A 13 0.40 18.77 -25.86
CA ASN A 13 0.59 19.90 -26.78
C ASN A 13 1.28 21.05 -26.03
N SER A 14 2.55 21.32 -26.37
CA SER A 14 3.37 22.32 -25.70
C SER A 14 2.99 23.78 -25.98
N ARG A 15 2.10 24.02 -26.95
CA ARG A 15 1.65 25.38 -27.32
C ARG A 15 0.50 25.89 -26.46
N LEU A 16 -0.13 25.00 -25.69
CA LEU A 16 -1.28 25.33 -24.85
C LEU A 16 -0.84 25.49 -23.39
N ALA A 17 -1.38 26.51 -22.72
CA ALA A 17 -1.19 26.66 -21.29
C ALA A 17 -1.83 25.47 -20.55
N LEU A 18 -1.09 24.89 -19.61
CA LEU A 18 -1.55 23.76 -18.81
C LEU A 18 -1.56 24.13 -17.33
N HIS A 19 -2.53 23.58 -16.62
CA HIS A 19 -2.55 23.51 -15.17
C HIS A 19 -2.33 22.07 -14.76
N SER A 20 -1.44 21.83 -13.80
CA SER A 20 -1.12 20.48 -13.34
C SER A 20 -1.41 20.30 -11.85
N HIS A 21 -1.71 19.06 -11.49
CA HIS A 21 -1.72 18.57 -10.14
C HIS A 21 -0.94 17.26 -10.12
N GLU A 22 0.09 17.21 -9.29
CA GLU A 22 0.85 16.01 -9.03
C GLU A 22 0.72 15.62 -7.57
N GLU A 23 0.52 14.34 -7.32
CA GLU A 23 0.39 13.78 -5.98
C GLU A 23 1.19 12.48 -5.93
N VAL A 24 1.99 12.28 -4.87
CA VAL A 24 2.67 11.01 -4.62
C VAL A 24 1.98 10.35 -3.43
N LEU A 25 1.45 9.16 -3.64
CA LEU A 25 0.73 8.38 -2.64
C LEU A 25 1.70 7.65 -1.71
N ASN A 26 1.21 7.22 -0.54
CA ASN A 26 2.00 6.50 0.47
C ASN A 26 2.63 5.18 -0.03
N ASN A 27 2.03 4.55 -1.04
CA ASN A 27 2.57 3.35 -1.68
C ASN A 27 3.63 3.65 -2.78
N GLY A 28 4.01 4.91 -2.94
CA GLY A 28 4.96 5.39 -3.95
C GLY A 28 4.37 5.56 -5.34
N TRP A 29 3.07 5.30 -5.54
CA TRP A 29 2.40 5.58 -6.81
C TRP A 29 2.26 7.09 -7.00
N GLN A 30 2.32 7.51 -8.25
CA GLN A 30 2.31 8.91 -8.65
C GLN A 30 1.04 9.17 -9.47
N ILE A 31 0.27 10.15 -9.04
CA ILE A 31 -0.85 10.71 -9.78
C ILE A 31 -0.35 11.97 -10.47
N GLU A 32 -0.73 12.12 -11.74
CA GLU A 32 -0.52 13.32 -12.52
C GLU A 32 -1.79 13.66 -13.27
N VAL A 33 -2.31 14.84 -13.00
CA VAL A 33 -3.50 15.38 -13.66
C VAL A 33 -3.09 16.66 -14.34
N GLN A 34 -3.37 16.77 -15.63
CA GLN A 34 -3.12 18.00 -16.38
C GLN A 34 -4.41 18.46 -17.03
N VAL A 35 -4.67 19.75 -17.00
CA VAL A 35 -5.84 20.39 -17.61
C VAL A 35 -5.38 21.47 -18.54
N ARG A 36 -6.05 21.60 -19.68
CA ARG A 36 -5.85 22.69 -20.62
C ARG A 36 -7.16 23.07 -21.29
N VAL A 37 -7.17 24.20 -21.96
CA VAL A 37 -8.24 24.60 -22.86
C VAL A 37 -7.75 24.42 -24.30
N SER A 38 -8.52 23.73 -25.12
CA SER A 38 -8.21 23.56 -26.54
C SER A 38 -8.41 24.89 -27.28
N PRO A 39 -7.86 25.05 -28.50
CA PRO A 39 -8.13 26.23 -29.32
C PRO A 39 -9.61 26.46 -29.62
N ALA A 40 -10.45 25.41 -29.55
CA ALA A 40 -11.89 25.49 -29.73
C ALA A 40 -12.65 25.90 -28.45
N GLY A 41 -11.96 26.17 -27.34
CA GLY A 41 -12.57 26.52 -26.05
C GLY A 41 -12.94 25.32 -25.17
N VAL A 42 -12.76 24.09 -25.66
CA VAL A 42 -13.07 22.87 -24.91
C VAL A 42 -12.04 22.65 -23.80
N THR A 43 -12.49 22.50 -22.56
CA THR A 43 -11.61 22.10 -21.46
C THR A 43 -11.31 20.61 -21.54
N GLN A 44 -10.04 20.26 -21.62
CA GLN A 44 -9.56 18.89 -21.70
C GLN A 44 -8.74 18.55 -20.46
N VAL A 45 -8.87 17.32 -19.98
CA VAL A 45 -8.10 16.81 -18.84
C VAL A 45 -7.41 15.52 -19.19
N PHE A 46 -6.16 15.39 -18.79
CA PHE A 46 -5.37 14.17 -18.82
C PHE A 46 -5.20 13.66 -17.39
N VAL A 47 -5.33 12.36 -17.22
CA VAL A 47 -5.17 11.66 -15.94
C VAL A 47 -4.19 10.52 -16.16
N GLY A 48 -3.07 10.57 -15.45
CA GLY A 48 -2.05 9.52 -15.45
C GLY A 48 -1.81 8.99 -14.04
N VAL A 49 -1.80 7.68 -13.89
CA VAL A 49 -1.41 6.98 -12.65
C VAL A 49 -0.21 6.10 -12.96
N TYR A 50 0.87 6.29 -12.21
CA TYR A 50 2.14 5.61 -12.42
C TYR A 50 2.59 4.90 -11.14
N THR A 51 3.21 3.75 -11.29
CA THR A 51 3.90 3.05 -10.21
C THR A 51 5.13 3.83 -9.74
N GLN A 52 5.70 3.45 -8.60
CA GLN A 52 6.95 4.01 -8.07
C GLN A 52 8.12 3.90 -9.06
N GLU A 53 8.14 2.83 -9.86
CA GLU A 53 9.17 2.59 -10.90
C GLU A 53 8.95 3.47 -12.15
N GLY A 54 7.85 4.24 -12.19
CA GLY A 54 7.48 5.10 -13.30
C GLY A 54 6.70 4.39 -14.41
N ARG A 55 6.36 3.10 -14.29
CA ARG A 55 5.47 2.41 -15.24
C ARG A 55 4.05 2.96 -15.12
N ALA A 56 3.41 3.27 -16.24
CA ALA A 56 1.99 3.65 -16.29
C ALA A 56 1.10 2.47 -15.86
N LEU A 57 0.24 2.70 -14.86
CA LEU A 57 -0.89 1.83 -14.52
C LEU A 57 -2.08 2.16 -15.41
N ALA A 58 -2.38 3.45 -15.55
CA ALA A 58 -3.41 3.95 -16.45
C ALA A 58 -3.04 5.35 -16.96
N GLU A 59 -3.40 5.63 -18.20
CA GLU A 59 -3.39 6.96 -18.79
C GLU A 59 -4.72 7.15 -19.54
N GLU A 60 -5.44 8.22 -19.22
CA GLU A 60 -6.72 8.56 -19.82
C GLU A 60 -6.73 10.07 -20.16
N PHE A 61 -7.50 10.47 -21.17
CA PHE A 61 -7.84 11.87 -21.38
C PHE A 61 -9.32 12.03 -21.71
N HIS A 62 -9.89 13.16 -21.32
CA HIS A 62 -11.33 13.44 -21.41
C HIS A 62 -11.58 14.88 -21.81
N ASP A 63 -12.57 15.07 -22.69
CA ASP A 63 -13.13 16.39 -23.00
C ASP A 63 -14.26 16.69 -22.00
N ARG A 64 -14.14 17.79 -21.26
CA ARG A 64 -15.08 18.21 -20.20
C ARG A 64 -16.11 19.22 -20.69
N GLY A 65 -15.96 19.71 -21.92
CA GLY A 65 -16.83 20.72 -22.53
C GLY A 65 -16.35 22.15 -22.28
N ASP A 66 -17.11 23.10 -22.84
CA ASP A 66 -16.70 24.50 -23.00
C ASP A 66 -17.02 25.36 -21.77
N GLU A 67 -17.91 24.88 -20.90
CA GLU A 67 -18.42 25.64 -19.74
C GLU A 67 -17.74 25.26 -18.41
N VAL A 68 -16.91 24.21 -18.40
CA VAL A 68 -16.27 23.73 -17.17
C VAL A 68 -14.90 24.37 -17.02
N CYS A 69 -14.69 25.13 -15.94
CA CYS A 69 -13.42 25.79 -15.71
C CYS A 69 -12.29 24.81 -15.35
N CYS A 70 -11.03 25.21 -15.62
CA CYS A 70 -9.85 24.38 -15.39
C CYS A 70 -9.75 23.84 -13.96
N ALA A 71 -10.09 24.64 -12.95
CA ALA A 71 -10.01 24.25 -11.55
C ALA A 71 -10.98 23.10 -11.19
N LEU A 72 -12.19 23.12 -11.73
CA LEU A 72 -13.17 22.03 -11.55
C LEU A 72 -12.72 20.77 -12.27
N SER A 73 -12.21 20.92 -13.50
CA SER A 73 -11.66 19.79 -14.27
C SER A 73 -10.43 19.17 -13.59
N LEU A 74 -9.61 19.97 -12.91
CA LEU A 74 -8.44 19.50 -12.17
C LEU A 74 -8.85 18.67 -10.94
N ARG A 75 -9.86 19.14 -10.19
CA ARG A 75 -10.44 18.41 -9.05
C ARG A 75 -11.08 17.10 -9.51
N TRP A 76 -11.84 17.15 -10.60
CA TRP A 76 -12.42 15.96 -11.21
C TRP A 76 -11.35 14.95 -11.63
N GLY A 77 -10.29 15.41 -12.30
CA GLY A 77 -9.19 14.54 -12.72
C GLY A 77 -8.45 13.91 -11.53
N ALA A 78 -8.28 14.65 -10.43
CA ALA A 78 -7.70 14.11 -9.19
C ALA A 78 -8.60 13.05 -8.54
N GLN A 79 -9.92 13.25 -8.55
CA GLN A 79 -10.87 12.24 -8.08
C GLN A 79 -10.85 10.99 -8.97
N ARG A 80 -10.87 11.15 -10.29
CA ARG A 80 -10.77 10.05 -11.26
C ARG A 80 -9.48 9.26 -11.07
N ALA A 81 -8.35 9.93 -10.84
CA ALA A 81 -7.08 9.26 -10.54
C ALA A 81 -7.18 8.39 -9.27
N ARG A 82 -7.85 8.87 -8.22
CA ARG A 82 -8.05 8.11 -6.98
C ARG A 82 -8.95 6.90 -7.17
N GLU A 83 -9.98 6.99 -8.00
CA GLU A 83 -10.80 5.83 -8.38
C GLU A 83 -9.95 4.75 -9.07
N ILE A 84 -9.15 5.14 -10.06
CA ILE A 84 -8.21 4.22 -10.74
C ILE A 84 -7.27 3.55 -9.73
N VAL A 85 -6.76 4.33 -8.77
CA VAL A 85 -5.90 3.79 -7.71
C VAL A 85 -6.63 2.75 -6.88
N LEU A 86 -7.87 3.01 -6.47
CA LEU A 86 -8.68 2.07 -5.69
C LEU A 86 -8.97 0.79 -6.48
N ASP A 87 -9.29 0.90 -7.77
CA ASP A 87 -9.53 -0.25 -8.65
C ASP A 87 -8.31 -1.15 -8.81
N HIS A 88 -7.11 -0.56 -8.76
CA HIS A 88 -5.83 -1.27 -8.86
C HIS A 88 -5.23 -1.66 -7.50
N GLN A 89 -5.79 -1.17 -6.39
CA GLN A 89 -5.40 -1.62 -5.07
C GLN A 89 -5.97 -3.02 -4.85
N VAL A 90 -5.10 -3.97 -4.53
CA VAL A 90 -5.53 -5.26 -4.00
C VAL A 90 -6.40 -4.97 -2.77
N PHE A 91 -7.60 -5.53 -2.72
CA PHE A 91 -8.50 -5.36 -1.57
C PHE A 91 -7.75 -5.70 -0.27
N VAL A 92 -7.56 -4.69 0.57
CA VAL A 92 -7.06 -4.84 1.94
C VAL A 92 -8.22 -4.48 2.85
N ALA A 93 -8.81 -5.50 3.50
CA ALA A 93 -9.95 -5.29 4.39
C ALA A 93 -9.60 -4.24 5.47
N PRO A 94 -10.45 -3.22 5.69
CA PRO A 94 -10.13 -2.09 6.58
C PRO A 94 -10.08 -2.46 8.08
N HIS A 95 -10.46 -3.69 8.42
CA HIS A 95 -10.35 -4.26 9.75
C HIS A 95 -9.94 -5.72 9.60
N ARG A 96 -8.65 -6.00 9.82
CA ARG A 96 -8.21 -7.38 10.02
C ARG A 96 -8.72 -7.79 11.41
N THR A 97 -9.72 -8.66 11.47
CA THR A 97 -10.16 -9.29 12.72
C THR A 97 -8.92 -9.86 13.42
N GLN A 98 -8.53 -9.25 14.54
CA GLN A 98 -7.51 -9.81 15.41
C GLN A 98 -8.08 -11.05 16.09
N CYS A 99 -7.90 -12.21 15.45
CA CYS A 99 -8.23 -13.52 16.03
C CYS A 99 -7.01 -14.14 16.72
N VAL A 100 -6.26 -13.36 17.50
CA VAL A 100 -5.28 -13.91 18.45
C VAL A 100 -5.20 -12.97 19.63
N LEU A 101 -5.60 -13.49 20.80
CA LEU A 101 -5.20 -12.92 22.08
C LEU A 101 -3.66 -12.85 22.05
N SER A 102 -3.09 -11.64 22.05
CA SER A 102 -1.67 -11.48 22.30
C SER A 102 -1.35 -12.11 23.66
N THR A 103 -0.11 -12.56 23.84
CA THR A 103 0.40 -13.03 25.12
C THR A 103 0.04 -12.04 26.24
N VAL A 104 -0.49 -12.55 27.35
CA VAL A 104 -0.85 -11.73 28.50
C VAL A 104 0.43 -11.10 29.04
N VAL A 105 0.57 -9.79 28.83
CA VAL A 105 1.70 -9.01 29.35
C VAL A 105 1.43 -8.77 30.83
N THR A 106 2.12 -9.50 31.69
CA THR A 106 2.03 -9.38 33.15
C THR A 106 2.94 -8.30 33.71
N ASP A 107 3.96 -7.87 32.94
CA ASP A 107 4.91 -6.84 33.35
C ASP A 107 4.26 -5.43 33.32
N PRO A 108 4.11 -4.75 34.46
CA PRO A 108 3.49 -3.42 34.55
C PRO A 108 4.23 -2.35 33.74
N LEU A 109 5.54 -2.47 33.58
CA LEU A 109 6.38 -1.48 32.92
C LEU A 109 6.26 -1.58 31.39
N LEU A 110 6.24 -2.82 30.87
CA LEU A 110 5.95 -3.10 29.46
C LEU A 110 4.52 -2.70 29.09
N LEU A 111 3.57 -2.90 30.01
CA LEU A 111 2.17 -2.50 29.84
C LEU A 111 2.00 -0.97 29.85
N ALA A 112 2.74 -0.26 30.71
CA ALA A 112 2.78 1.21 30.74
C ALA A 112 3.43 1.81 29.48
N LEU A 113 4.54 1.23 29.01
CA LEU A 113 5.17 1.62 27.74
C LEU A 113 4.22 1.43 26.55
N ARG A 114 3.42 0.36 26.54
CA ARG A 114 2.39 0.15 25.50
C ARG A 114 1.20 1.12 25.60
N ARG A 115 0.94 1.69 26.78
CA ARG A 115 -0.15 2.64 27.06
C ARG A 115 0.23 4.11 26.85
N MET A 116 1.51 4.45 26.76
CA MET A 116 1.97 5.80 26.44
C MET A 116 1.90 6.07 24.93
N ASP A 117 1.90 7.36 24.54
CA ASP A 117 2.04 7.81 23.15
C ASP A 117 3.44 7.48 22.62
N MET A 118 3.64 6.21 22.28
CA MET A 118 4.88 5.72 21.67
C MET A 118 5.06 6.32 20.28
N ASN A 119 6.31 6.68 19.97
CA ASN A 119 6.70 6.99 18.60
C ASN A 119 6.54 5.72 17.73
N GLU A 120 6.28 5.88 16.43
CA GLU A 120 6.05 4.76 15.52
C GLU A 120 7.24 3.79 15.48
N GLY A 121 8.47 4.29 15.63
CA GLY A 121 9.67 3.45 15.73
C GLY A 121 9.67 2.52 16.96
N GLU A 122 9.18 2.97 18.11
CA GLU A 122 9.09 2.17 19.34
C GLU A 122 8.00 1.10 19.22
N ARG A 123 6.88 1.46 18.59
CA ARG A 123 5.82 0.51 18.20
C ARG A 123 6.36 -0.58 17.28
N LEU A 124 7.14 -0.21 16.27
CA LEU A 124 7.72 -1.15 15.31
C LEU A 124 8.78 -2.04 15.98
N LYS A 125 9.59 -1.49 16.90
CA LYS A 125 10.55 -2.26 17.70
C LYS A 125 9.88 -3.35 18.53
N LEU A 126 8.79 -3.01 19.22
CA LEU A 126 8.01 -3.99 20.00
C LEU A 126 7.36 -5.04 19.09
N LYS A 127 6.74 -4.62 17.98
CA LYS A 127 6.18 -5.55 16.99
C LYS A 127 7.24 -6.50 16.43
N ALA A 128 8.47 -6.02 16.21
CA ALA A 128 9.57 -6.84 15.72
C ALA A 128 10.01 -7.88 16.75
N ALA A 129 10.08 -7.51 18.03
CA ALA A 129 10.38 -8.42 19.13
C ALA A 129 9.30 -9.49 19.31
N ASP A 130 8.02 -9.10 19.24
CA ASP A 130 6.88 -10.02 19.30
C ASP A 130 6.93 -11.04 18.14
N ALA A 131 7.11 -10.55 16.89
CA ALA A 131 7.17 -11.40 15.71
C ALA A 131 8.39 -12.34 15.71
N TRP A 132 9.51 -11.92 16.30
CA TRP A 132 10.67 -12.79 16.50
C TRP A 132 10.37 -13.92 17.47
N SER A 133 9.68 -13.61 18.57
CA SER A 133 9.28 -14.60 19.57
C SER A 133 8.30 -15.62 18.97
N GLU A 134 7.29 -15.17 18.24
CA GLU A 134 6.32 -16.04 17.53
C GLU A 134 7.02 -16.99 16.54
N TYR A 135 8.03 -16.50 15.80
CA TYR A 135 8.83 -17.34 14.90
C TYR A 135 9.62 -18.41 15.65
N LEU A 136 10.25 -18.05 16.76
CA LEU A 136 11.02 -19.00 17.57
C LEU A 136 10.13 -20.11 18.13
N GLU A 137 8.94 -19.76 18.64
CA GLU A 137 7.96 -20.73 19.14
C GLU A 137 7.47 -21.67 18.03
N ALA A 138 7.09 -21.12 16.86
CA ALA A 138 6.62 -21.93 15.73
C ALA A 138 7.72 -22.86 15.20
N LYS A 139 8.97 -22.37 15.12
CA LYS A 139 10.13 -23.18 14.74
C LYS A 139 10.37 -24.30 15.75
N ALA A 140 10.32 -23.99 17.04
CA ALA A 140 10.50 -24.97 18.10
C ALA A 140 9.41 -26.07 18.04
N ALA A 141 8.16 -25.70 17.78
CA ALA A 141 7.05 -26.65 17.62
C ALA A 141 7.29 -27.62 16.44
N VAL A 142 7.69 -27.12 15.27
CA VAL A 142 8.00 -27.96 14.11
C VAL A 142 9.19 -28.89 14.39
N LEU A 143 10.25 -28.38 15.03
CA LEU A 143 11.40 -29.19 15.43
C LEU A 143 11.03 -30.27 16.45
N ALA A 144 10.14 -29.96 17.39
CA ALA A 144 9.64 -30.94 18.34
C ALA A 144 8.84 -32.06 17.65
N LEU A 145 8.05 -31.73 16.62
CA LEU A 145 7.35 -32.73 15.81
C LEU A 145 8.32 -33.59 15.00
N MET A 146 9.33 -33.00 14.35
CA MET A 146 10.34 -33.73 13.58
C MET A 146 11.09 -34.79 14.41
N ARG A 147 11.20 -34.59 15.72
CA ARG A 147 11.86 -35.54 16.64
C ARG A 147 10.98 -36.72 17.05
N ARG A 148 9.68 -36.70 16.73
CA ARG A 148 8.76 -37.80 17.06
C ARG A 148 8.85 -38.91 16.03
N THR A 149 8.68 -40.15 16.48
CA THR A 149 8.70 -41.35 15.63
C THR A 149 7.46 -41.51 14.75
N ARG A 150 6.31 -40.96 15.19
CA ARG A 150 5.06 -40.92 14.43
C ARG A 150 4.43 -39.54 14.58
N ILE A 151 3.98 -38.98 13.47
CA ILE A 151 3.40 -37.65 13.39
C ILE A 151 2.05 -37.75 12.67
N ASP A 152 1.04 -37.09 13.23
CA ASP A 152 -0.25 -36.91 12.57
C ASP A 152 -0.09 -35.94 11.38
N PRO A 153 -0.50 -36.31 10.15
CA PRO A 153 -0.40 -35.45 8.98
C PRO A 153 -1.05 -34.07 9.14
N ASP A 154 -2.18 -33.99 9.85
CA ASP A 154 -2.93 -32.75 10.00
C ASP A 154 -2.21 -31.80 10.99
N VAL A 155 -1.73 -32.35 12.11
CA VAL A 155 -0.91 -31.60 13.09
C VAL A 155 0.39 -31.09 12.47
N TRP A 156 0.98 -31.86 11.54
CA TRP A 156 2.15 -31.47 10.78
C TRP A 156 1.85 -30.34 9.79
N ALA A 157 0.73 -30.43 9.07
CA ALA A 157 0.29 -29.41 8.14
C ALA A 157 0.03 -28.08 8.86
N ASP A 158 -0.69 -28.11 9.98
CA ASP A 158 -1.00 -26.94 10.80
C ASP A 158 0.27 -26.29 11.36
N SER A 159 1.21 -27.10 11.87
CA SER A 159 2.47 -26.60 12.42
C SER A 159 3.35 -25.96 11.34
N LYS A 160 3.39 -26.52 10.13
CA LYS A 160 4.09 -25.91 9.00
C LYS A 160 3.41 -24.62 8.53
N ALA A 161 2.08 -24.58 8.46
CA ALA A 161 1.33 -23.38 8.12
C ALA A 161 1.59 -22.25 9.13
N ARG A 162 1.61 -22.58 10.43
CA ARG A 162 1.90 -21.62 11.49
C ARG A 162 3.33 -21.10 11.43
N LEU A 163 4.32 -21.95 11.11
CA LEU A 163 5.69 -21.52 10.87
C LEU A 163 5.81 -20.57 9.68
N GLN A 164 5.13 -20.87 8.57
CA GLN A 164 5.13 -20.02 7.38
C GLN A 164 4.55 -18.63 7.69
N GLN A 165 3.40 -18.58 8.36
CA GLN A 165 2.78 -17.32 8.78
C GLN A 165 3.68 -16.48 9.71
N ALA A 166 4.42 -17.13 10.62
CA ALA A 166 5.36 -16.44 11.50
C ALA A 166 6.57 -15.87 10.75
N ILE A 167 7.08 -16.59 9.74
CA ILE A 167 8.16 -16.10 8.85
C ILE A 167 7.70 -14.86 8.09
N ASP A 168 6.53 -14.93 7.46
CA ASP A 168 5.99 -13.84 6.65
C ASP A 168 5.73 -12.57 7.49
N ARG A 169 5.18 -12.75 8.70
CA ARG A 169 4.96 -11.67 9.66
C ARG A 169 6.26 -11.01 10.11
N ARG A 170 7.29 -11.81 10.46
CA ARG A 170 8.60 -11.29 10.86
C ARG A 170 9.24 -10.48 9.74
N VAL A 171 9.25 -10.99 8.51
CA VAL A 171 9.82 -10.30 7.35
C VAL A 171 9.10 -8.98 7.07
N CYS A 172 7.77 -8.96 7.16
CA CYS A 172 6.96 -7.76 6.98
C CYS A 172 7.31 -6.68 8.02
N ILE A 173 7.35 -7.04 9.30
CA ILE A 173 7.60 -6.08 10.39
C ILE A 173 9.07 -5.61 10.40
N GLN A 174 10.01 -6.51 10.14
CA GLN A 174 11.43 -6.15 10.04
C GLN A 174 11.68 -5.15 8.92
N ARG A 175 11.01 -5.31 7.77
CA ARG A 175 11.08 -4.33 6.66
C ARG A 175 10.44 -2.99 7.03
N ALA A 176 9.39 -2.98 7.84
CA ALA A 176 8.76 -1.75 8.31
C ALA A 176 9.62 -1.02 9.36
N TYR A 177 10.31 -1.74 10.24
CA TYR A 177 11.20 -1.16 11.26
C TYR A 177 12.49 -0.56 10.69
N LEU A 178 12.99 -1.11 9.57
CA LEU A 178 14.24 -0.66 8.93
C LEU A 178 14.03 0.44 7.87
N ARG A 179 12.78 0.88 7.65
CA ARG A 179 12.43 2.00 6.76
C ARG A 179 12.34 3.29 7.56
#